data_AF-A0A9J6GQK3-F1
#
_entry.id   AF-A0A9J6GQK3-F1
#
_cell.length_a   1.000
_cell.length_b   1.000
_cell.length_c   1.000
_cell.angle_alpha   90.00
_cell.angle_beta   90.00
_cell.angle_gamma   90.00
#
_symmetry.space_group_name_H-M   'P 1'
#
loop_
_entity.id
_entity.type
_entity.pdbx_description
1 polymer ?
#
loop_
_entity_poly.entity_id
_entity_poly.type
_entity_poly.pdbx_seq_one_letter_code
_entity_poly.pdbx_strand_id
1 'polypeptide(L)'
;MGGVPLSDSLISIYCPYLKSKRYYSRVSPHILDLMVVNAWLLYKRNIMNKCDQYTGRLLLLAEFKMDLAVSLRKTGKTVLKKQGRPGNQSVQRASEEKEKKGPSALTPN
;
A
#
# COMPACT_ATOMS: atom_id res chain seq x y z
N MET A 1 7.22 34.40 -1.48
CA MET A 1 6.66 33.65 -2.61
C MET A 1 7.66 32.57 -3.09
N GLY A 2 7.94 31.52 -2.30
CA GLY A 2 8.97 30.52 -2.64
C GLY A 2 8.74 29.10 -2.12
N GLY A 3 7.66 28.85 -1.36
CA GLY A 3 7.39 27.53 -0.76
C GLY A 3 6.67 26.55 -1.70
N VAL A 4 5.75 27.05 -2.53
CA VAL A 4 4.95 26.26 -3.48
C VAL A 4 5.79 25.52 -4.54
N PRO A 5 6.81 26.12 -5.19
CA PRO A 5 7.61 25.40 -6.19
C PRO A 5 8.46 24.26 -5.59
N LEU A 6 8.82 24.34 -4.31
CA LEU A 6 9.60 23.29 -3.65
C LEU A 6 8.75 22.04 -3.37
N SER A 7 7.50 22.23 -2.92
CA SER A 7 6.58 21.10 -2.75
C SER A 7 6.23 20.45 -4.08
N ASP A 8 6.02 21.25 -5.13
CA ASP A 8 5.68 20.73 -6.45
C ASP A 8 6.85 19.95 -7.08
N SER A 9 8.09 20.41 -6.85
CA SER A 9 9.31 19.69 -7.25
C SER A 9 9.45 18.33 -6.54
N LEU A 10 9.17 18.26 -5.24
CA LEU A 10 9.19 16.99 -4.49
C LEU A 10 8.11 16.01 -5.00
N ILE A 11 6.93 16.52 -5.33
CA ILE A 11 5.82 15.72 -5.89
C ILE A 11 6.20 15.17 -7.27
N SER A 12 6.91 15.96 -8.09
CA SER A 12 7.40 15.52 -9.39
C SER A 12 8.43 14.38 -9.29
N ILE A 13 9.37 14.47 -8.34
CA ILE A 13 10.44 13.47 -8.15
C ILE A 13 9.90 12.12 -7.68
N TYR A 14 8.87 12.12 -6.83
CA TYR A 14 8.30 10.90 -6.26
C TYR A 14 6.92 10.54 -6.82
N CYS A 15 6.57 11.07 -7.99
CA CYS A 15 5.26 10.94 -8.60
C CYS A 15 4.88 9.46 -8.81
N PRO A 16 3.81 8.97 -8.16
CA PRO A 16 3.31 7.64 -8.41
C PRO A 16 2.59 7.62 -9.77
N TYR A 17 3.25 7.10 -10.80
CA TYR A 17 2.61 6.94 -12.09
C TYR A 17 1.63 5.77 -12.06
N LEU A 18 0.34 6.08 -11.89
CA LEU A 18 -0.74 5.09 -11.96
C LEU A 18 -1.41 5.16 -13.34
N LYS A 19 -1.13 4.15 -14.19
CA LYS A 19 -1.73 4.06 -15.52
C LYS A 19 -3.19 3.60 -15.41
N SER A 20 -4.10 4.56 -15.29
CA SER A 20 -5.55 4.31 -15.23
C SER A 20 -6.30 5.00 -16.37
N LYS A 21 -7.35 4.33 -16.87
CA LYS A 21 -8.26 4.83 -17.92
C LYS A 21 -9.28 5.84 -17.37
N ARG A 22 -9.45 5.92 -16.05
CA ARG A 22 -10.41 6.80 -15.38
C ARG A 22 -9.74 8.11 -14.95
N TYR A 23 -10.35 9.25 -15.28
CA TYR A 23 -9.74 10.58 -15.07
C TYR A 23 -9.43 10.86 -13.58
N TYR A 24 -10.31 10.46 -12.67
CA TYR A 24 -10.16 10.69 -11.23
C TYR A 24 -9.00 9.89 -10.60
N SER A 25 -8.64 8.75 -11.19
CA SER A 25 -7.50 7.95 -10.74
C SER A 25 -6.15 8.66 -10.94
N ARG A 26 -6.11 9.75 -11.72
CA ARG A 26 -4.93 10.60 -11.87
C ARG A 26 -4.78 11.58 -10.72
N VAL A 27 -5.88 11.96 -10.07
CA VAL A 27 -5.89 12.96 -8.99
C VAL A 27 -5.58 12.33 -7.64
N SER A 28 -6.06 11.10 -7.40
CA SER A 28 -5.87 10.42 -6.11
C SER A 28 -4.40 10.24 -5.68
N PRO A 29 -3.43 9.90 -6.56
CA PRO A 29 -2.04 9.76 -6.16
C PRO A 29 -1.40 11.10 -5.80
N HIS A 30 -1.80 12.20 -6.44
CA HIS A 30 -1.30 13.54 -6.12
C HIS A 30 -1.76 14.02 -4.74
N ILE A 31 -3.03 13.78 -4.39
CA ILE A 31 -3.56 14.12 -3.06
C ILE A 31 -2.86 13.30 -1.97
N LEU A 32 -2.67 11.99 -2.20
CA LEU A 32 -1.94 11.12 -1.29
C LEU A 32 -0.49 11.57 -1.09
N ASP A 33 0.21 11.90 -2.17
CA ASP A 33 1.61 12.34 -2.09
C ASP A 33 1.72 13.67 -1.34
N LEU A 34 0.82 14.63 -1.60
CA LEU A 34 0.73 15.89 -0.86
C LEU A 34 0.51 15.66 0.64
N MET A 35 -0.39 14.74 1.02
CA MET A 35 -0.61 14.38 2.43
C MET A 35 0.64 13.77 3.08
N VAL A 36 1.35 12.88 2.37
CA VAL A 36 2.55 12.23 2.88
C VAL A 36 3.70 13.24 3.06
N VAL A 37 3.91 14.15 2.11
CA VAL A 37 4.91 15.22 2.23
C VAL A 37 4.60 16.13 3.42
N ASN A 38 3.33 16.52 3.59
CA ASN A 38 2.89 17.33 4.73
C ASN A 38 3.08 16.59 6.07
N ALA A 39 2.79 15.29 6.12
CA ALA A 39 3.04 14.47 7.31
C ALA A 39 4.54 14.39 7.64
N TRP A 40 5.42 14.30 6.65
CA TRP A 40 6.87 14.32 6.85
C TRP A 40 7.37 15.67 7.38
N LEU A 41 6.83 16.79 6.87
CA LEU A 41 7.15 18.12 7.40
C LEU A 41 6.72 18.27 8.86
N LEU A 42 5.51 17.80 9.19
CA LEU A 42 5.01 17.78 10.57
C LEU A 42 5.87 16.90 11.48
N TYR A 43 6.30 15.74 11.00
CA TYR A 43 7.21 14.85 11.73
C TYR A 43 8.52 15.56 12.10
N LYS A 44 9.17 16.21 11.13
CA LYS A 44 10.40 16.98 11.39
C LYS A 44 10.18 18.09 12.41
N ARG A 45 9.10 18.86 12.26
CA ARG A 45 8.77 19.95 13.18
C ARG A 45 8.50 19.44 14.60
N ASN A 46 7.80 18.31 14.72
CA ASN A 46 7.50 17.70 16.02
C ASN A 46 8.77 17.19 16.72
N ILE A 47 9.72 16.59 15.98
CA ILE A 47 11.00 16.17 16.55
C ILE A 47 11.81 17.38 17.01
N MET A 48 11.91 18.41 16.18
CA MET A 48 12.62 19.65 16.51
C MET A 48 12.02 20.36 17.74
N ASN A 49 10.70 20.36 17.88
CA ASN A 49 10.03 21.06 18.99
C ASN A 49 9.95 20.26 20.30
N LYS A 50 9.96 18.92 20.25
CA LYS A 50 9.81 18.08 21.45
C LYS A 50 11.14 17.60 22.04
N CYS A 51 12.19 17.59 21.24
CA CYS A 51 13.51 17.19 21.68
C CYS A 51 14.49 18.29 21.32
N ASP A 52 14.66 19.23 22.23
CA ASP A 52 15.75 20.22 22.22
C ASP A 52 17.14 19.52 22.15
N GLN A 53 17.18 18.22 22.49
CA GLN A 53 18.36 17.34 22.46
C GLN A 53 18.24 16.19 21.42
N TYR A 54 17.46 16.32 20.34
CA TYR A 54 17.46 15.29 19.30
C TYR A 54 18.77 15.35 18.49
N THR A 55 19.78 14.60 18.92
CA THR A 55 21.06 14.45 18.22
C THR A 55 21.00 13.41 17.09
N GLY A 56 19.84 12.81 16.86
CA GLY A 56 19.61 11.79 15.85
C GLY A 56 19.46 12.36 14.44
N ARG A 57 19.69 11.52 13.42
CA ARG A 57 19.46 11.88 12.02
C ARG A 57 17.95 11.89 11.72
N LEU A 58 17.44 13.00 11.19
CA LEU A 58 16.08 13.07 10.65
C LEU A 58 15.93 12.12 9.45
N LEU A 59 14.83 11.37 9.41
CA LEU A 59 14.50 10.51 8.28
C LEU A 59 14.39 11.33 6.98
N LEU A 60 15.05 10.83 5.94
CA LEU A 60 14.83 11.33 4.58
C LEU A 60 13.40 11.03 4.13
N LEU A 61 12.87 11.81 3.18
CA LEU A 61 11.50 11.63 2.66
C LEU A 61 11.28 10.20 2.13
N ALA A 62 12.27 9.61 1.46
CA ALA A 62 12.20 8.24 0.95
C ALA A 62 12.08 7.20 2.07
N GLU A 63 12.87 7.33 3.14
CA GLU A 63 12.82 6.42 4.29
C GLU A 63 11.49 6.55 5.02
N PHE A 64 10.99 7.78 5.19
CA PHE A 64 9.68 8.03 5.76
C PHE A 64 8.56 7.37 4.94
N LYS A 65 8.61 7.46 3.60
CA LYS A 65 7.65 6.80 2.70
C LYS A 65 7.69 5.28 2.83
N MET A 66 8.89 4.70 2.95
CA MET A 66 9.06 3.26 3.12
C MET A 66 8.50 2.78 4.46
N ASP A 67 8.82 3.48 5.55
CA ASP A 67 8.31 3.13 6.88
C ASP A 67 6.79 3.28 6.97
N LEU A 68 6.24 4.34 6.36
CA LEU A 68 4.81 4.54 6.21
C LEU A 68 4.15 3.40 5.43
N ALA A 69 4.75 2.95 4.32
CA ALA A 69 4.25 1.82 3.54
C ALA A 69 4.26 0.51 4.32
N VAL A 70 5.34 0.24 5.09
CA VAL A 70 5.45 -0.93 5.95
C VAL A 70 4.40 -0.89 7.06
N SER A 71 4.23 0.27 7.69
CA SER A 71 3.25 0.49 8.75
C SER A 71 1.84 0.27 8.23
N LEU A 72 1.45 0.92 7.14
CA LEU A 72 0.13 0.74 6.51
C LEU A 72 -0.12 -0.70 6.05
N ARG A 73 0.91 -1.40 5.56
CA ARG A 73 0.82 -2.82 5.19
C ARG A 73 0.58 -3.73 6.41
N LYS A 74 1.00 -3.32 7.60
CA LYS A 74 0.76 -4.04 8.86
C LYS A 74 -0.59 -3.66 9.48
N THR A 75 -1.03 -2.41 9.29
CA THR A 75 -2.32 -1.91 9.75
C THR A 75 -3.47 -2.66 9.07
N GLY A 76 -4.49 -3.05 9.86
CA GLY A 76 -5.71 -3.69 9.33
C GLY A 76 -5.57 -5.17 8.99
N LYS A 77 -4.39 -5.79 9.20
CA LYS A 77 -4.26 -7.26 9.22
C LYS A 77 -4.75 -7.81 10.55
N THR A 78 -6.04 -7.68 10.82
CA THR A 78 -6.74 -8.74 11.54
C THR A 78 -6.71 -9.98 10.64
N VAL A 79 -6.72 -11.18 11.21
CA VAL A 79 -6.72 -12.46 10.48
C VAL A 79 -8.01 -12.57 9.64
N LEU A 80 -8.11 -11.81 8.55
CA LEU A 80 -9.21 -11.91 7.62
C LEU A 80 -8.88 -13.06 6.69
N LYS A 81 -9.77 -14.06 6.72
CA LYS A 81 -9.78 -15.25 5.86
C LYS A 81 -9.28 -14.86 4.46
N LYS A 82 -8.31 -15.62 3.93
CA LYS A 82 -7.77 -15.46 2.58
C LYS A 82 -8.93 -15.33 1.59
N GLN A 83 -9.26 -14.11 1.20
CA GLN A 83 -10.26 -13.85 0.18
C GLN A 83 -9.50 -13.85 -1.15
N GLY A 84 -9.65 -14.94 -1.90
CA GLY A 84 -8.94 -15.16 -3.16
C GLY A 84 -8.51 -16.62 -3.34
N ARG A 85 -7.62 -16.82 -4.32
CA ARG A 85 -7.18 -18.13 -4.85
C ARG A 85 -7.04 -19.16 -3.73
N PRO A 86 -7.71 -20.32 -3.84
CA PRO A 86 -7.54 -21.40 -2.88
C PRO A 86 -6.05 -21.69 -2.74
N GLY A 87 -5.56 -21.70 -1.49
CA GLY A 87 -4.19 -22.15 -1.22
C GLY A 87 -4.02 -23.60 -1.67
N ASN A 88 -2.79 -24.04 -1.93
CA ASN A 88 -2.51 -25.41 -2.41
C ASN A 88 -3.26 -26.49 -1.62
N GLN A 89 -3.40 -26.34 -0.30
CA GLN A 89 -4.16 -27.27 0.55
C GLN A 89 -5.65 -27.36 0.18
N SER A 90 -6.31 -26.25 -0.15
CA SER A 90 -7.70 -26.26 -0.62
C SER A 90 -7.84 -26.77 -2.05
N VAL A 91 -6.80 -26.62 -2.88
CA VAL A 91 -6.77 -27.19 -4.24
C VAL A 91 -6.61 -28.71 -4.18
N GLN A 92 -5.71 -29.22 -3.32
CA GLN A 92 -5.50 -30.65 -3.10
C GLN A 92 -6.74 -31.34 -2.52
N ARG A 93 -7.40 -30.74 -1.52
CA ARG A 93 -8.66 -31.28 -0.99
C ARG A 93 -9.77 -31.32 -2.05
N ALA A 94 -9.87 -30.30 -2.90
CA ALA A 94 -10.86 -30.27 -3.97
C ALA A 94 -10.56 -31.29 -5.08
N SER A 95 -9.29 -31.61 -5.37
CA SER A 95 -8.95 -32.70 -6.29
C SER A 95 -9.23 -34.07 -5.69
N GLU A 96 -8.89 -34.29 -4.41
CA GLU A 96 -9.16 -35.55 -3.70
C GLU A 96 -10.67 -35.82 -3.58
N GLU A 97 -11.48 -34.79 -3.38
CA GLU A 97 -12.94 -34.91 -3.32
C GLU A 97 -13.56 -35.21 -4.69
N LYS A 98 -12.97 -34.70 -5.78
CA LYS A 98 -13.36 -35.04 -7.16
C LYS A 98 -12.97 -36.46 -7.54
N GLU A 99 -11.83 -36.96 -7.06
CA GLU A 99 -11.44 -38.36 -7.30
C GLU A 99 -12.35 -39.36 -6.56
N LYS A 100 -12.92 -38.97 -5.41
CA LYS A 100 -13.88 -39.81 -4.67
C LYS A 100 -15.27 -39.85 -5.30
N LYS A 101 -15.65 -38.83 -6.06
CA LYS A 101 -16.86 -38.83 -6.89
C LYS A 101 -16.51 -39.50 -8.22
N GLY A 102 -16.63 -40.82 -8.28
CA GLY A 102 -16.43 -41.61 -9.50
C GLY A 102 -17.22 -41.06 -10.71
N PRO A 103 -16.90 -41.51 -11.94
CA PRO A 103 -17.44 -40.92 -13.15
C PRO A 103 -18.97 -40.95 -13.14
N SER A 104 -19.61 -39.78 -13.32
CA SER A 104 -21.04 -39.71 -13.61
C SER A 104 -21.32 -40.49 -14.88
N ALA A 105 -22.17 -41.52 -14.78
CA ALA A 105 -22.65 -42.26 -15.94
C ALA A 105 -23.33 -41.31 -16.92
N LEU A 106 -23.01 -41.43 -18.21
CA LEU A 106 -23.76 -40.79 -19.29
C LEU A 106 -25.16 -41.40 -19.33
N THR A 107 -26.20 -40.60 -19.11
CA THR A 107 -27.60 -41.00 -19.32
C THR A 107 -27.87 -41.17 -20.82
N PRO A 108 -28.53 -42.26 -21.26
CA PRO A 108 -28.89 -42.45 -22.66
C PRO A 108 -30.09 -41.58 -23.07
N ASN A 109 -30.15 -41.29 -24.37
CA ASN A 109 -31.10 -40.39 -25.04
C ASN A 109 -32.57 -40.80 -24.87
#